data_AF-A0A7K2NLQ8-F1
#
_entry.id   AF-A0A7K2NLQ8-F1
#
_cell.length_a   1.000
_cell.length_b   1.000
_cell.length_c   1.000
_cell.angle_alpha   90.00
_cell.angle_beta   90.00
_cell.angle_gamma   90.00
#
_symmetry.space_group_name_H-M   'P 1'
#
loop_
_entity.id
_entity.type
_entity.pdbx_description
1 polymer ?
#
loop_
_entity_poly.entity_id
_entity_poly.type
_entity_poly.pdbx_seq_one_letter_code
_entity_poly.pdbx_strand_id
1 'polypeptide(L)'
;MTPAGPAAAGSNRIKVWYRFVPRDGWLPYDTEGLWATRLSGDTAKVENAPFLQDGVAEGEIVRFVADTDGVHWAKERVEASDNCTIRILPVPSGPLGRSAQAVHERLAPFGLGGEVFSEEFPLVAYTVPADADLGGIKALLARGQADGWWHFETGCVTDAWRDA
;
A
#
# COMPACT_ATOMS: atom_id res chain seq x y z
N MET A 1 -40.98 -26.80 -2.16
CA MET A 1 -39.74 -26.36 -2.81
C MET A 1 -39.68 -24.86 -2.59
N THR A 2 -39.00 -24.42 -1.52
CA THR A 2 -38.93 -23.01 -1.11
C THR A 2 -37.76 -22.38 -1.86
N PRO A 3 -37.90 -21.19 -2.48
CA PRO A 3 -36.74 -20.53 -3.04
C PRO A 3 -35.87 -20.05 -1.88
N ALA A 4 -34.61 -20.47 -1.87
CA ALA A 4 -33.60 -19.88 -1.01
C ALA A 4 -33.47 -18.40 -1.40
N GLY A 5 -33.70 -17.50 -0.44
CA GLY A 5 -33.41 -16.08 -0.61
C GLY A 5 -31.92 -15.88 -0.92
N PRO A 6 -31.54 -14.72 -1.48
CA PRO A 6 -30.15 -14.43 -1.75
C PRO A 6 -29.36 -14.58 -0.43
N ALA A 7 -28.35 -15.46 -0.45
CA ALA A 7 -27.40 -15.54 0.64
C ALA A 7 -26.87 -14.12 0.88
N ALA A 8 -26.99 -13.65 2.11
CA ALA A 8 -26.45 -12.36 2.51
C ALA A 8 -24.98 -12.32 2.09
N ALA A 9 -24.61 -11.31 1.29
CA ALA A 9 -23.23 -11.08 0.89
C ALA A 9 -22.42 -10.72 2.14
N GLY A 10 -21.94 -11.74 2.85
CA GLY A 10 -20.86 -11.58 3.81
C GLY A 10 -19.70 -10.94 3.08
N SER A 11 -19.04 -9.96 3.70
CA SER A 11 -17.92 -9.25 3.09
C SER A 11 -16.92 -10.27 2.55
N ASN A 12 -16.73 -10.33 1.24
CA ASN A 12 -15.74 -11.20 0.61
C ASN A 12 -14.30 -10.70 0.84
N ARG A 13 -14.14 -9.85 1.86
CA ARG A 13 -12.91 -9.18 2.25
C ARG A 13 -12.16 -10.11 3.20
N ILE A 14 -10.92 -10.42 2.83
CA ILE A 14 -10.02 -11.27 3.59
C ILE A 14 -8.75 -10.50 3.90
N LYS A 15 -7.99 -10.99 4.89
CA LYS A 15 -6.61 -10.57 5.11
C LYS A 15 -5.69 -11.54 4.37
N VAL A 16 -4.78 -11.01 3.56
CA VAL A 16 -3.71 -11.75 2.90
C VAL A 16 -2.38 -11.30 3.49
N TRP A 17 -1.63 -12.24 4.04
CA TRP A 17 -0.36 -12.00 4.71
C TRP A 17 0.81 -12.25 3.77
N TYR A 18 1.76 -11.33 3.82
CA TYR A 18 3.04 -11.40 3.13
C TYR A 18 4.14 -11.67 4.15
N ARG A 19 5.15 -12.43 3.73
CA ARG A 19 6.40 -12.64 4.49
C ARG A 19 7.55 -11.99 3.74
N PHE A 20 8.41 -11.30 4.47
CA PHE A 20 9.61 -10.66 3.93
C PHE A 20 10.73 -10.70 4.96
N VAL A 21 11.94 -10.43 4.50
CA VAL A 21 13.11 -10.32 5.38
C VAL A 21 13.10 -8.91 5.99
N PRO A 22 13.09 -8.76 7.33
CA PRO A 22 13.21 -7.45 7.96
C PRO A 22 14.46 -6.71 7.50
N ARG A 23 14.34 -5.41 7.28
CA ARG A 23 15.47 -4.54 6.91
C ARG A 23 16.26 -4.18 8.17
N ASP A 24 17.59 -4.27 8.09
CA ASP A 24 18.46 -3.86 9.21
C ASP A 24 18.26 -2.37 9.55
N GLY A 25 18.24 -2.05 10.85
CA GLY A 25 17.98 -0.69 11.34
C GLY A 25 16.59 -0.12 11.06
N TRP A 26 15.62 -0.94 10.64
CA TRP A 26 14.25 -0.53 10.36
C TRP A 26 13.24 -1.15 11.35
N LEU A 27 11.95 -1.13 11.01
CA LEU A 27 10.90 -1.80 11.80
C LEU A 27 11.15 -3.32 11.88
N PRO A 28 10.92 -3.96 13.03
CA PRO A 28 11.33 -5.35 13.29
C PRO A 28 10.35 -6.39 12.71
N TYR A 29 9.43 -5.98 11.84
CA TYR A 29 8.40 -6.86 11.29
C TYR A 29 8.95 -7.68 10.12
N ASP A 30 8.56 -8.94 10.07
CA ASP A 30 8.84 -9.89 8.98
C ASP A 30 7.58 -10.24 8.17
N THR A 31 6.45 -9.63 8.55
CA THR A 31 5.13 -9.90 7.98
C THR A 31 4.30 -8.63 7.88
N GLU A 32 3.42 -8.60 6.89
CA GLU A 32 2.41 -7.55 6.72
C GLU A 32 1.11 -8.18 6.23
N GLY A 33 -0.01 -7.79 6.83
CA GLY A 33 -1.35 -8.21 6.43
C GLY A 33 -2.08 -7.13 5.63
N LEU A 34 -2.31 -7.38 4.35
CA LEU A 34 -3.09 -6.50 3.48
C LEU A 34 -4.55 -6.94 3.40
N TRP A 35 -5.44 -5.97 3.29
CA TRP A 35 -6.84 -6.26 2.98
C TRP A 35 -6.98 -6.60 1.50
N ALA A 36 -7.82 -7.57 1.19
CA ALA A 36 -8.07 -7.99 -0.18
C ALA A 36 -9.52 -8.47 -0.36
N THR A 37 -10.12 -8.21 -1.52
CA THR A 37 -11.35 -8.88 -1.93
C THR A 37 -11.01 -10.22 -2.56
N ARG A 38 -11.51 -11.31 -1.99
CA ARG A 38 -11.38 -12.64 -2.56
C ARG A 38 -12.08 -12.70 -3.92
N LEU A 39 -11.43 -13.30 -4.90
CA LEU A 39 -11.98 -13.50 -6.25
C LEU A 39 -12.32 -14.97 -6.50
N SER A 40 -11.55 -15.90 -5.91
CA SER A 40 -11.76 -17.34 -6.06
C SER A 40 -11.33 -18.13 -4.80
N GLY A 41 -11.16 -19.44 -4.94
CA GLY A 41 -10.64 -20.29 -3.86
C GLY A 41 -9.24 -19.89 -3.39
N ASP A 42 -8.41 -19.38 -4.31
CA ASP A 42 -6.99 -19.12 -4.08
C ASP A 42 -6.49 -17.78 -4.65
N THR A 43 -7.37 -16.92 -5.19
CA THR A 43 -6.99 -15.58 -5.65
C THR A 43 -7.78 -14.47 -4.97
N ALA A 44 -7.14 -13.33 -4.77
CA ALA A 44 -7.73 -12.13 -4.18
C ALA A 44 -7.10 -10.86 -4.78
N LYS A 45 -7.86 -9.77 -4.83
CA LYS A 45 -7.42 -8.45 -5.26
C LYS A 45 -7.08 -7.58 -4.05
N VAL A 46 -5.86 -7.05 -3.98
CA VAL A 46 -5.37 -6.18 -2.89
C VAL A 46 -6.15 -4.86 -2.87
N GLU A 47 -6.49 -4.36 -1.67
CA GLU A 47 -7.37 -3.20 -1.47
C GLU A 47 -6.76 -2.05 -0.67
N ASN A 48 -5.49 -2.13 -0.29
CA ASN A 48 -4.82 -1.03 0.40
C ASN A 48 -3.31 -1.03 0.12
N ALA A 49 -2.70 0.14 0.30
CA ALA A 49 -1.27 0.34 0.08
C ALA A 49 -0.41 -0.38 1.14
N PRO A 50 0.63 -1.13 0.75
CA PRO A 50 1.56 -1.76 1.70
C PRO A 50 2.49 -0.74 2.36
N PHE A 51 2.63 -0.84 3.69
CA PHE A 51 3.60 -0.09 4.48
C PHE A 51 5.00 -0.69 4.47
N LEU A 52 5.14 -2.01 4.27
CA LEU A 52 6.41 -2.71 4.45
C LEU A 52 6.76 -3.63 3.27
N GLN A 53 5.77 -4.33 2.71
CA GLN A 53 5.97 -5.28 1.62
C GLN A 53 6.29 -4.56 0.31
N ASP A 54 7.50 -4.77 -0.21
CA ASP A 54 7.92 -4.27 -1.52
C ASP A 54 7.35 -5.11 -2.67
N GLY A 55 7.26 -4.50 -3.86
CA GLY A 55 6.81 -5.15 -5.08
C GLY A 55 5.30 -5.42 -5.15
N VAL A 56 4.51 -4.86 -4.23
CA VAL A 56 3.05 -4.99 -4.20
C VAL A 56 2.38 -3.63 -4.27
N ALA A 57 1.31 -3.55 -5.05
CA ALA A 57 0.46 -2.36 -5.15
C ALA A 57 -1.02 -2.70 -4.92
N GLU A 58 -1.78 -1.71 -4.48
CA GLU A 58 -3.24 -1.82 -4.43
C GLU A 58 -3.79 -2.15 -5.83
N GLY A 59 -4.81 -3.00 -5.89
CA GLY A 59 -5.45 -3.44 -7.13
C GLY A 59 -4.79 -4.65 -7.77
N GLU A 60 -3.59 -5.07 -7.34
CA GLU A 60 -2.97 -6.31 -7.83
C GLU A 60 -3.81 -7.53 -7.46
N ILE A 61 -3.83 -8.53 -8.36
CA ILE A 61 -4.40 -9.86 -8.08
C ILE A 61 -3.27 -10.77 -7.65
N VAL A 62 -3.43 -11.39 -6.48
CA VAL A 62 -2.46 -12.30 -5.90
C VAL A 62 -3.06 -13.67 -5.67
N ARG A 63 -2.21 -14.70 -5.81
CA ARG A 63 -2.52 -16.06 -5.35
C ARG A 63 -2.15 -16.18 -3.89
N PHE A 64 -3.01 -16.80 -3.08
CA PHE A 64 -2.73 -17.13 -1.70
C PHE A 64 -3.00 -18.62 -1.41
N VAL A 65 -2.45 -19.11 -0.31
CA VAL A 65 -2.74 -20.43 0.26
C VAL A 65 -3.15 -20.25 1.71
N ALA A 66 -4.25 -20.86 2.12
CA ALA A 66 -4.61 -20.94 3.53
C ALA A 66 -3.72 -21.98 4.24
N ASP A 67 -3.17 -21.64 5.39
CA ASP A 67 -2.52 -22.63 6.27
C ASP A 67 -3.55 -23.39 7.13
N THR A 68 -3.05 -24.23 8.04
CA THR A 68 -3.88 -25.06 8.92
C THR A 68 -4.74 -24.25 9.88
N ASP A 69 -4.35 -23.00 10.15
CA ASP A 69 -5.06 -22.07 11.04
C ASP A 69 -6.01 -21.14 10.25
N GLY A 70 -6.10 -21.33 8.93
CA GLY A 70 -6.94 -20.54 8.03
C GLY A 70 -6.33 -19.19 7.65
N VAL A 71 -5.04 -18.95 7.93
CA VAL A 71 -4.36 -17.72 7.55
C VAL A 71 -4.00 -17.77 6.07
N HIS A 72 -4.43 -16.77 5.30
CA HIS A 72 -4.12 -16.67 3.88
C HIS A 72 -2.74 -16.07 3.68
N TRP A 73 -1.81 -16.86 3.15
CA TRP A 73 -0.46 -16.42 2.82
C TRP A 73 -0.30 -16.20 1.32
N ALA A 74 0.15 -15.01 0.93
CA ALA A 74 0.49 -14.71 -0.45
C ALA A 74 1.56 -15.67 -0.97
N LYS A 75 1.45 -16.06 -2.25
CA LYS A 75 2.40 -16.92 -2.95
C LYS A 75 3.06 -16.21 -4.12
N GLU A 76 2.25 -15.61 -4.97
CA GLU A 76 2.73 -14.94 -6.18
C GLU A 76 1.70 -13.91 -6.64
N ARG A 77 2.19 -12.95 -7.42
CA ARG A 77 1.34 -12.04 -8.18
C ARG A 77 0.82 -12.77 -9.42
N VAL A 78 -0.49 -12.73 -9.60
CA VAL A 78 -1.19 -13.28 -10.78
C VAL A 78 -1.40 -12.19 -11.82
N GLU A 79 -1.77 -10.98 -11.39
CA GLU A 79 -2.00 -9.83 -12.27
C GLU A 79 -1.46 -8.57 -11.58
N ALA A 80 -0.65 -7.80 -12.30
CA ALA A 80 -0.21 -6.49 -11.85
C ALA A 80 -1.33 -5.47 -11.99
N SER A 81 -1.36 -4.48 -11.11
CA SER A 81 -2.09 -3.24 -11.35
C SER A 81 -1.17 -2.23 -12.01
N ASP A 82 -1.76 -1.20 -12.61
CA ASP A 82 -0.99 -0.05 -13.11
C ASP A 82 -0.69 0.97 -11.99
N ASN A 83 -1.11 0.67 -10.74
CA ASN A 83 -0.87 1.52 -9.59
C ASN A 83 0.58 1.40 -9.09
N CYS A 84 1.06 2.47 -8.47
CA CYS A 84 2.30 2.46 -7.70
C CYS A 84 2.01 2.56 -6.20
N THR A 85 2.96 2.08 -5.40
CA THR A 85 3.02 2.28 -3.94
C THR A 85 4.19 3.20 -3.64
N ILE A 86 3.91 4.33 -2.99
CA ILE A 86 4.94 5.21 -2.41
C ILE A 86 4.74 5.29 -0.90
N ARG A 87 5.82 5.48 -0.16
CA ARG A 87 5.78 5.61 1.30
C ARG A 87 6.54 6.85 1.72
N ILE A 88 5.97 7.64 2.62
CA ILE A 88 6.51 8.93 3.05
C ILE A 88 6.57 8.96 4.56
N LEU A 89 7.75 9.24 5.11
CA LEU A 89 7.97 9.42 6.55
C LEU A 89 8.40 10.87 6.82
N PRO A 90 7.59 11.69 7.48
CA PRO A 90 7.96 13.06 7.77
C PRO A 90 9.16 13.12 8.74
N VAL A 91 10.08 14.05 8.49
CA VAL A 91 11.27 14.23 9.34
C VAL A 91 10.83 14.91 10.64
N PRO A 92 11.05 14.31 11.83
CA PRO A 92 10.55 14.85 13.09
C PRO A 92 11.01 16.28 13.41
N SER A 93 12.25 16.62 13.06
CA SER A 93 12.84 17.95 13.24
C SER A 93 12.66 18.88 12.03
N GLY A 94 11.97 18.41 10.99
CA GLY A 94 11.75 19.14 9.76
C GLY A 94 10.57 20.11 9.83
N PRO A 95 10.33 20.90 8.77
CA PRO A 95 9.29 21.92 8.73
C PRO A 95 7.85 21.40 8.93
N LEU A 96 7.60 20.12 8.65
CA LEU A 96 6.29 19.50 8.84
C LEU A 96 6.13 18.77 10.19
N GLY A 97 7.21 18.69 10.98
CA GLY A 97 7.24 17.91 12.22
C GLY A 97 6.87 16.43 12.00
N ARG A 98 6.37 15.75 13.05
CA ARG A 98 5.90 14.36 12.96
C ARG A 98 4.46 14.23 12.42
N SER A 99 4.03 15.13 11.51
CA SER A 99 2.63 15.23 11.11
C SER A 99 2.33 14.48 9.81
N ALA A 100 1.68 13.31 9.92
CA ALA A 100 1.11 12.61 8.76
C ALA A 100 0.04 13.47 8.06
N GLN A 101 -0.75 14.23 8.83
CA GLN A 101 -1.74 15.17 8.28
C GLN A 101 -1.07 16.21 7.37
N ALA A 102 0.06 16.79 7.79
CA ALA A 102 0.77 17.77 6.97
C ALA A 102 1.30 17.13 5.67
N VAL A 103 1.69 15.85 5.69
CA VAL A 103 2.03 15.11 4.46
C VAL A 103 0.81 15.00 3.54
N HIS A 104 -0.35 14.58 4.07
CA HIS A 104 -1.60 14.52 3.30
C HIS A 104 -1.96 15.88 2.68
N GLU A 105 -1.86 16.97 3.43
CA GLU A 105 -2.14 18.31 2.94
C GLU A 105 -1.23 18.72 1.76
N ARG A 106 0.04 18.29 1.76
CA ARG A 106 0.95 18.55 0.63
C ARG A 106 0.62 17.72 -0.60
N LEU A 107 0.12 16.50 -0.42
CA LEU A 107 -0.22 15.57 -1.50
C LEU A 107 -1.68 15.72 -1.98
N ALA A 108 -2.52 16.46 -1.25
CA ALA A 108 -3.93 16.66 -1.54
C ALA A 108 -4.23 17.13 -2.98
N PRO A 109 -3.42 18.00 -3.63
CA PRO A 109 -3.65 18.38 -5.03
C PRO A 109 -3.67 17.21 -6.02
N PHE A 110 -3.04 16.08 -5.67
CA PHE A 110 -3.01 14.86 -6.50
C PHE A 110 -4.15 13.88 -6.20
N GLY A 111 -4.97 14.13 -5.17
CA GLY A 111 -6.14 13.30 -4.85
C GLY A 111 -5.82 11.85 -4.49
N LEU A 112 -4.62 11.57 -3.98
CA LEU A 112 -4.17 10.20 -3.68
C LEU A 112 -4.87 9.61 -2.45
N GLY A 113 -5.15 8.30 -2.50
CA GLY A 113 -5.51 7.52 -1.33
C GLY A 113 -4.26 7.14 -0.53
N GLY A 114 -4.26 7.40 0.78
CA GLY A 114 -3.15 7.00 1.65
C GLY A 114 -3.59 6.66 3.06
N GLU A 115 -2.84 5.75 3.69
CA GLU A 115 -3.06 5.27 5.05
C GLU A 115 -1.84 5.60 5.92
N VAL A 116 -2.05 5.79 7.23
CA VAL A 116 -0.99 6.09 8.20
C VAL A 116 -0.72 4.87 9.06
N PHE A 117 0.56 4.51 9.23
CA PHE A 117 0.97 3.32 9.99
C PHE A 117 0.59 3.43 11.47
N SER A 118 1.01 4.50 12.14
CA SER A 118 0.58 4.84 13.51
C SER A 118 0.89 6.30 13.84
N GLU A 119 0.35 6.82 14.94
CA GLU A 119 0.70 8.16 15.45
C GLU A 119 2.17 8.23 15.90
N GLU A 120 2.68 7.14 16.49
CA GLU A 120 4.06 7.06 16.98
C GLU A 120 5.08 6.92 15.86
N PHE A 121 4.68 6.35 14.72
CA PHE A 121 5.51 6.21 13.52
C PHE A 121 4.69 6.63 12.30
N PRO A 122 4.66 7.94 11.97
CA PRO A 122 3.74 8.52 11.00
C PRO A 122 4.16 8.26 9.54
N LEU A 123 4.54 7.03 9.23
CA LEU A 123 4.77 6.55 7.88
C LEU A 123 3.42 6.53 7.16
N VAL A 124 3.34 7.20 6.01
CA VAL A 124 2.14 7.26 5.18
C VAL A 124 2.40 6.46 3.90
N ALA A 125 1.61 5.41 3.66
CA ALA A 125 1.64 4.65 2.41
C ALA A 125 0.54 5.17 1.49
N TYR A 126 0.87 5.47 0.24
CA TYR A 126 -0.06 5.95 -0.77
C TYR A 126 -0.14 4.99 -1.95
N THR A 127 -1.36 4.84 -2.47
CA THR A 127 -1.61 4.33 -3.80
C THR A 127 -1.56 5.50 -4.78
N VAL A 128 -0.71 5.39 -5.79
CA VAL A 128 -0.63 6.34 -6.92
C VAL A 128 -1.24 5.66 -8.15
N PRO A 129 -2.44 6.09 -8.60
CA PRO A 129 -3.05 5.58 -9.83
C PRO A 129 -2.22 5.91 -11.08
N ALA A 130 -2.35 5.08 -12.12
CA ALA A 130 -1.64 5.27 -13.38
C ALA A 130 -2.01 6.55 -14.13
N ASP A 131 -3.22 7.05 -13.93
CA ASP A 131 -3.75 8.27 -14.53
C ASP A 131 -3.47 9.54 -13.69
N ALA A 132 -2.78 9.40 -12.56
CA ALA A 132 -2.33 10.53 -11.75
C ALA A 132 -1.20 11.31 -12.43
N ASP A 133 -0.96 12.55 -11.99
CA ASP A 133 0.18 13.37 -12.43
C ASP A 133 1.50 12.84 -11.86
N LEU A 134 2.03 11.76 -12.46
CA LEU A 134 3.24 11.08 -11.99
C LEU A 134 4.45 12.02 -11.92
N GLY A 135 4.61 12.88 -12.93
CA GLY A 135 5.71 13.85 -12.99
C GLY A 135 5.62 14.89 -11.88
N GLY A 136 4.43 15.45 -11.65
CA GLY A 136 4.18 16.39 -10.55
C GLY A 136 4.39 15.76 -9.17
N ILE A 137 3.94 14.51 -8.97
CA ILE A 137 4.14 13.77 -7.73
C ILE A 137 5.64 13.56 -7.48
N LYS A 138 6.39 13.06 -8.48
CA LYS A 138 7.85 12.86 -8.35
C LYS A 138 8.57 14.16 -8.03
N ALA A 139 8.20 15.26 -8.69
CA ALA A 139 8.78 16.57 -8.43
C ALA A 139 8.51 17.03 -6.99
N LEU A 140 7.29 16.84 -6.47
CA LEU A 140 6.97 17.18 -5.08
C LEU A 140 7.73 16.30 -4.09
N LEU A 141 7.81 14.99 -4.31
CA LEU A 141 8.54 14.07 -3.44
C LEU A 141 10.02 14.45 -3.34
N ALA A 142 10.67 14.69 -4.48
CA ALA A 142 12.06 15.10 -4.55
C ALA A 142 12.29 16.45 -3.84
N ARG A 143 11.42 17.43 -4.10
CA ARG A 143 11.50 18.73 -3.42
C ARG A 143 11.31 18.58 -1.91
N GLY A 144 10.30 17.86 -1.45
CA GLY A 144 10.04 17.69 -0.02
C GLY A 144 11.18 17.00 0.70
N GLN A 145 11.88 16.07 0.03
CA GLN A 145 13.11 15.49 0.57
C GLN A 145 14.25 16.51 0.63
N ALA A 146 14.46 17.31 -0.43
CA ALA A 146 15.49 18.36 -0.45
C ALA A 146 15.25 19.47 0.58
N ASP A 147 13.98 19.85 0.79
CA ASP A 147 13.55 20.87 1.76
C ASP A 147 13.47 20.31 3.20
N GLY A 148 13.81 19.03 3.41
CA GLY A 148 13.86 18.39 4.73
C GLY A 148 12.48 18.10 5.35
N TRP A 149 11.43 18.00 4.53
CA TRP A 149 10.07 17.73 5.00
C TRP A 149 9.87 16.27 5.36
N TRP A 150 10.43 15.35 4.57
CA TRP A 150 10.25 13.91 4.70
C TRP A 150 11.40 13.12 4.08
N HIS A 151 11.45 11.83 4.41
CA HIS A 151 12.03 10.80 3.57
C HIS A 151 10.91 10.13 2.76
N PHE A 152 11.22 9.64 1.57
CA PHE A 152 10.28 8.81 0.82
C PHE A 152 10.96 7.61 0.17
N GLU A 153 10.17 6.58 -0.09
CA GLU A 153 10.59 5.42 -0.87
C GLU A 153 9.48 4.96 -1.81
N THR A 154 9.88 4.25 -2.86
CA THR A 154 8.98 3.59 -3.81
C THR A 154 8.87 2.12 -3.45
N GLY A 155 7.71 1.68 -2.93
CA GLY A 155 7.46 0.29 -2.57
C GLY A 155 7.13 -0.60 -3.77
N CYS A 156 6.41 -0.07 -4.77
CA CYS A 156 6.12 -0.73 -6.04
C CYS A 156 5.92 0.34 -7.13
N VAL A 157 6.56 0.19 -8.28
CA VAL A 157 6.47 1.18 -9.38
C VAL A 157 6.43 0.52 -10.74
N THR A 158 5.69 1.15 -11.65
CA THR A 158 5.56 0.75 -13.05
C THR A 158 6.61 1.40 -13.94
N ASP A 159 6.70 0.99 -15.20
CA ASP A 159 7.57 1.66 -16.18
C ASP A 159 7.12 3.10 -16.45
N ALA A 160 5.81 3.36 -16.48
CA ALA A 160 5.26 4.71 -16.59
C ALA A 160 5.77 5.64 -15.48
N TRP A 161 5.88 5.14 -14.25
CA TRP A 161 6.48 5.93 -13.16
C TRP A 161 7.97 6.20 -13.39
N ARG A 162 8.72 5.23 -13.94
CA ARG A 162 10.15 5.39 -14.20
C ARG A 162 10.41 6.43 -15.29
N ASP A 163 9.58 6.42 -16.32
CA ASP A 163 9.73 7.26 -17.52
C ASP A 163 9.18 8.69 -17.35
N ALA A 164 8.35 8.94 -16.32
CA ALA A 164 7.73 10.23 -16.02
C ALA A 164 8.70 11.31 -15.50
#